data_AF-A0A970JCC7-F1
#
_entry.id   AF-A0A970JCC7-F1
#
_cell.length_a   1.000
_cell.length_b   1.000
_cell.length_c   1.000
_cell.angle_alpha   90.00
_cell.angle_beta   90.00
_cell.angle_gamma   90.00
#
_symmetry.space_group_name_H-M   'P 1'
#
loop_
_entity.id
_entity.type
_entity.pdbx_description
1 polymer ?
#
loop_
_entity_poly.entity_id
_entity_poly.type
_entity_poly.pdbx_seq_one_letter_code
_entity_poly.pdbx_strand_id
1 'polypeptide(L)'
;MTKRELRDKLQNLSGVKDFFIFVLDKYNPKYWGLYYPPVKMIVIYKLKENGKPIGENMLVKTCLHELAHHIQFHHVKNYKVKSRHDEMFKKIYADLLVKYYKGNIPRDIMAEIKKYGLFLEPFKSLKK
;
A
#
# COMPACT_ATOMS: atom_id res chain seq x y z
N MET A 1 12.05 5.78 -11.22
CA MET A 1 10.59 5.99 -11.20
C MET A 1 10.28 7.41 -10.75
N THR A 2 9.63 8.20 -11.60
CA THR A 2 9.19 9.57 -11.31
C THR A 2 7.89 9.58 -10.49
N LYS A 3 7.53 10.73 -9.91
CA LYS A 3 6.25 10.92 -9.20
C LYS A 3 5.04 10.58 -10.09
N ARG A 4 5.11 10.98 -11.36
CA ARG A 4 4.05 10.74 -12.36
C ARG A 4 3.91 9.25 -12.65
N GLU A 5 5.02 8.57 -12.93
CA GLU A 5 5.02 7.12 -13.19
C GLU A 5 4.46 6.33 -12.01
N LEU A 6 4.84 6.67 -10.78
CA LEU A 6 4.33 6.01 -9.59
C LEU A 6 2.82 6.19 -9.45
N ARG A 7 2.32 7.43 -9.59
CA ARG A 7 0.88 7.71 -9.55
C ARG A 7 0.14 6.91 -10.61
N ASP A 8 0.59 6.99 -11.86
CA ASP A 8 -0.08 6.36 -12.99
C ASP A 8 -0.09 4.83 -12.81
N LYS A 9 1.00 4.25 -12.27
CA LYS A 9 1.08 2.84 -11.92
C LYS A 9 0.06 2.45 -10.84
N LEU A 10 -0.05 3.22 -9.76
CA LEU A 10 -1.00 2.95 -8.66
C LEU A 10 -2.46 3.07 -9.12
N GLN A 11 -2.75 4.08 -9.94
CA GLN A 11 -4.09 4.28 -10.52
C GLN A 11 -4.47 3.14 -11.46
N ASN A 12 -3.55 2.71 -12.34
CA ASN A 12 -3.79 1.58 -13.23
C ASN A 12 -3.95 0.25 -12.47
N LEU A 13 -3.16 0.06 -11.40
CA LEU A 13 -3.22 -1.14 -10.57
C LEU A 13 -4.55 -1.29 -9.83
N SER A 14 -5.05 -0.19 -9.27
CA SER A 14 -6.23 -0.18 -8.41
C SER A 14 -7.54 0.07 -9.14
N GLY A 15 -7.49 0.75 -10.29
CA GLY A 15 -8.68 1.24 -10.99
C GLY A 15 -9.29 2.50 -10.37
N VAL A 16 -8.74 3.02 -9.27
CA VAL A 16 -9.21 4.25 -8.61
C VAL A 16 -8.30 5.43 -8.97
N LYS A 17 -8.90 6.61 -9.18
CA LYS A 17 -8.20 7.79 -9.73
C LYS A 17 -8.41 9.08 -8.91
N ASP A 18 -9.16 9.02 -7.82
CA ASP A 18 -9.61 10.16 -7.03
C ASP A 18 -8.75 10.42 -5.78
N PHE A 19 -7.42 10.33 -5.92
CA PHE A 19 -6.49 10.64 -4.84
C PHE A 19 -5.28 11.43 -5.34
N PHE A 20 -4.67 12.18 -4.43
CA PHE A 20 -3.38 12.83 -4.64
C PHE A 20 -2.25 11.99 -4.06
N ILE A 21 -1.11 11.99 -4.72
CA ILE A 21 0.12 11.38 -4.19
C ILE A 21 1.24 12.41 -4.19
N PHE A 22 1.94 12.51 -3.07
CA PHE A 22 3.14 13.33 -2.88
C PHE A 22 4.30 12.44 -2.47
N VAL A 23 5.36 12.44 -3.26
CA VAL A 23 6.61 11.76 -2.92
C VAL A 23 7.60 12.84 -2.52
N LEU A 24 8.02 12.83 -1.28
CA LEU A 24 8.87 13.85 -0.67
C LEU A 24 10.30 13.32 -0.52
N ASP A 25 11.28 14.08 -1.00
CA ASP A 25 12.71 13.96 -0.70
C ASP A 25 13.00 14.34 0.76
N LYS A 26 12.32 13.69 1.71
CA LYS A 26 12.43 13.94 3.14
C LYS A 26 12.47 12.62 3.90
N TYR A 27 13.16 12.65 5.03
CA TYR A 27 13.08 11.63 6.06
C TYR A 27 11.96 11.96 7.04
N ASN A 28 11.27 10.92 7.51
CA ASN A 28 10.35 11.02 8.63
C ASN A 28 10.69 9.88 9.61
N PRO A 29 10.97 10.18 10.88
CA PRO A 29 11.44 9.19 11.85
C PRO A 29 10.39 8.17 12.29
N LYS A 30 9.10 8.43 11.99
CA LYS A 30 8.00 7.57 12.42
C LYS A 30 7.43 6.74 11.30
N TYR A 31 7.30 7.33 10.10
CA TYR A 31 6.50 6.73 9.03
C TYR A 31 7.15 6.90 7.66
N TRP A 32 7.08 5.86 6.84
CA TRP A 32 7.44 5.93 5.42
C TRP A 32 6.31 6.51 4.56
N GLY A 33 5.06 6.38 5.02
CA GLY A 33 3.87 6.84 4.32
C GLY A 33 2.79 7.29 5.29
N LEU A 34 1.94 8.20 4.82
CA LEU A 34 0.76 8.66 5.52
C LEU A 34 -0.40 8.86 4.56
N TYR A 35 -1.56 8.35 4.93
CA TYR A 35 -2.82 8.64 4.27
C TYR A 35 -3.67 9.62 5.09
N TYR A 36 -4.20 10.64 4.42
CA TYR A 36 -5.12 11.63 4.97
C TYR A 36 -6.51 11.47 4.32
N PRO A 37 -7.44 10.73 4.97
CA PRO A 37 -8.74 10.41 4.38
C PRO A 37 -9.59 11.62 3.95
N PRO A 38 -9.73 12.70 4.74
CA PRO A 38 -10.61 13.82 4.39
C PRO A 38 -10.25 14.51 3.07
N VAL A 39 -8.96 14.52 2.73
CA VAL A 39 -8.43 15.18 1.52
C VAL A 39 -7.94 14.18 0.46
N LYS A 40 -8.17 12.88 0.66
CA LYS A 40 -7.76 11.79 -0.23
C LYS A 40 -6.30 11.90 -0.68
N MET A 41 -5.40 12.11 0.28
CA MET A 41 -4.00 12.41 0.02
C MET A 41 -3.08 11.33 0.59
N ILE A 42 -2.20 10.82 -0.26
CA ILE A 42 -1.11 9.91 0.08
C ILE A 42 0.20 10.72 0.10
N VAL A 43 0.93 10.66 1.19
CA VAL A 43 2.26 11.25 1.33
C VAL A 43 3.27 10.14 1.56
N ILE A 44 4.39 10.15 0.82
CA ILE A 44 5.45 9.15 0.88
C ILE A 44 6.78 9.85 1.16
N TYR A 45 7.49 9.41 2.19
CA TYR A 45 8.84 9.88 2.53
C TYR A 45 9.84 8.89 1.95
N LYS A 46 10.66 9.31 0.98
CA LYS A 46 11.55 8.39 0.26
C LYS A 46 13.00 8.38 0.76
N LEU A 47 13.37 9.19 1.77
CA LEU A 47 14.74 9.24 2.30
C LEU A 47 14.83 8.62 3.69
N LYS A 48 15.93 7.90 3.94
CA LYS A 48 16.36 7.45 5.25
C LYS A 48 16.97 8.62 6.04
N GLU A 49 17.24 8.39 7.32
CA GLU A 49 17.89 9.36 8.21
C GLU A 49 19.20 9.93 7.63
N ASN A 50 20.00 9.08 6.99
CA ASN A 50 21.26 9.46 6.34
C ASN A 50 21.09 10.12 4.96
N GLY A 51 19.87 10.52 4.59
CA GLY A 51 19.56 11.15 3.31
C GLY A 51 19.54 10.19 2.10
N LYS A 52 19.87 8.91 2.27
CA LYS A 52 19.83 7.94 1.16
C LYS A 52 18.40 7.52 0.84
N PRO A 53 18.05 7.27 -0.43
CA PRO A 53 16.73 6.76 -0.79
C PRO A 53 16.42 5.40 -0.15
N ILE A 54 15.14 5.15 0.12
CA ILE A 54 14.64 3.81 0.41
C ILE A 54 14.68 2.94 -0.84
N GLY A 55 14.82 1.62 -0.65
CA GLY A 55 14.78 0.66 -1.75
C GLY A 55 13.40 0.61 -2.41
N GLU A 56 13.36 0.17 -3.67
CA GLU A 56 12.13 0.12 -4.45
C GLU A 56 11.03 -0.73 -3.80
N ASN A 57 11.38 -1.91 -3.25
CA ASN A 57 10.43 -2.76 -2.53
C ASN A 57 9.75 -2.02 -1.37
N MET A 58 10.52 -1.24 -0.59
CA MET A 58 9.97 -0.45 0.51
C MET A 58 9.04 0.64 -0.03
N LEU A 59 9.49 1.38 -1.05
CA LEU A 59 8.68 2.44 -1.68
C LEU A 59 7.34 1.91 -2.19
N VAL A 60 7.38 0.81 -2.94
CA VAL A 60 6.19 0.15 -3.50
C VAL A 60 5.27 -0.29 -2.37
N LYS A 61 5.80 -1.03 -1.39
CA LYS A 61 5.03 -1.55 -0.26
C LYS A 61 4.30 -0.42 0.48
N THR A 62 5.00 0.66 0.79
CA THR A 62 4.42 1.84 1.44
C THR A 62 3.33 2.46 0.57
N CYS A 63 3.54 2.59 -0.74
CA CYS A 63 2.52 3.13 -1.64
C CYS A 63 1.25 2.26 -1.68
N LEU A 64 1.41 0.93 -1.76
CA LEU A 64 0.27 0.01 -1.75
C LEU A 64 -0.45 0.02 -0.40
N HIS A 65 0.27 0.21 0.71
CA HIS A 65 -0.30 0.34 2.05
C HIS A 65 -1.21 1.57 2.15
N GLU A 66 -0.71 2.75 1.74
CA GLU A 66 -1.52 3.97 1.78
C GLU A 66 -2.67 3.94 0.76
N LEU A 67 -2.47 3.29 -0.39
CA LEU A 67 -3.55 3.07 -1.36
C LEU A 67 -4.64 2.14 -0.83
N ALA A 68 -4.27 1.13 -0.03
CA ALA A 68 -5.24 0.26 0.61
C ALA A 68 -6.13 1.04 1.59
N HIS A 69 -5.57 1.97 2.37
CA HIS A 69 -6.38 2.89 3.19
C HIS A 69 -7.32 3.70 2.32
N HIS A 70 -6.84 4.28 1.22
CA HIS A 70 -7.70 5.07 0.33
C HIS A 70 -8.91 4.26 -0.18
N ILE A 71 -8.68 3.04 -0.64
CA ILE A 71 -9.76 2.15 -1.11
C ILE A 71 -10.69 1.78 0.06
N GLN A 72 -10.13 1.41 1.22
CA GLN A 72 -10.90 1.04 2.41
C GLN A 72 -11.85 2.16 2.86
N PHE A 73 -11.36 3.42 2.88
CA PHE A 73 -12.13 4.57 3.33
C PHE A 73 -13.18 5.07 2.34
N HIS A 74 -12.98 4.90 1.03
CA HIS A 74 -13.80 5.58 0.01
C HIS A 74 -14.46 4.68 -1.03
N HIS A 75 -13.94 3.47 -1.25
CA HIS A 75 -14.30 2.65 -2.42
C HIS A 75 -14.93 1.29 -2.06
N VAL A 76 -15.04 0.96 -0.78
CA VAL A 76 -15.76 -0.24 -0.35
C VAL A 76 -17.22 0.09 -0.11
N LYS A 77 -18.09 -0.40 -0.99
CA LYS A 77 -19.54 -0.18 -0.91
C LYS A 77 -20.12 -0.73 0.41
N ASN A 78 -21.00 0.05 1.05
CA ASN A 78 -21.71 -0.30 2.28
C ASN A 78 -20.81 -0.66 3.46
N TYR A 79 -19.56 -0.20 3.45
CA TYR A 79 -18.60 -0.52 4.49
C TYR A 79 -18.24 0.74 5.28
N LYS A 80 -18.28 0.63 6.61
CA LYS A 80 -17.85 1.67 7.53
C LYS A 80 -16.54 1.22 8.17
N VAL A 81 -15.49 2.03 8.01
CA VAL A 81 -14.19 1.77 8.60
C VAL A 81 -14.30 1.72 10.12
N LYS A 82 -13.97 0.56 10.71
CA LYS A 82 -13.93 0.38 12.17
C LYS A 82 -12.55 0.63 12.75
N SER A 83 -11.52 0.23 12.00
CA SER A 83 -10.11 0.44 12.35
C SER A 83 -9.28 0.59 11.06
N ARG A 84 -8.11 1.23 11.18
CA ARG A 84 -7.20 1.46 10.03
C ARG A 84 -6.67 0.15 9.41
N HIS A 85 -6.57 -0.94 10.16
CA HIS A 85 -5.98 -2.20 9.68
C HIS A 85 -6.87 -3.41 9.94
N ASP A 86 -8.18 -3.24 9.72
CA ASP A 86 -9.13 -4.33 9.87
C ASP A 86 -9.11 -5.30 8.67
N GLU A 87 -9.99 -6.31 8.70
CA GLU A 87 -10.01 -7.36 7.68
C GLU A 87 -10.23 -6.82 6.25
N MET A 88 -10.94 -5.70 6.10
CA MET A 88 -11.13 -5.10 4.78
C MET A 88 -9.83 -4.48 4.27
N PHE A 89 -9.11 -3.74 5.14
CA PHE A 89 -7.78 -3.23 4.80
C PHE A 89 -6.85 -4.37 4.37
N LYS A 90 -6.78 -5.43 5.18
CA LYS A 90 -5.89 -6.58 4.92
C LYS A 90 -6.19 -7.23 3.58
N LYS A 91 -7.48 -7.44 3.28
CA LYS A 91 -7.94 -7.97 2.00
C LYS A 91 -7.47 -7.11 0.82
N ILE A 92 -7.77 -5.81 0.87
CA ILE A 92 -7.41 -4.86 -0.19
C ILE A 92 -5.90 -4.83 -0.39
N TYR A 93 -5.15 -4.75 0.71
CA TYR A 93 -3.69 -4.66 0.65
C TYR A 93 -3.07 -5.93 0.06
N ALA A 94 -3.54 -7.12 0.46
CA ALA A 94 -3.13 -8.38 -0.12
C ALA A 94 -3.45 -8.44 -1.63
N ASP A 95 -4.65 -8.04 -2.04
CA ASP A 95 -5.06 -8.00 -3.45
C ASP A 95 -4.15 -7.06 -4.27
N LEU A 96 -3.82 -5.88 -3.74
CA LEU A 96 -2.91 -4.94 -4.39
C LEU A 96 -1.50 -5.51 -4.57
N LEU A 97 -0.98 -6.21 -3.56
CA LEU A 97 0.32 -6.87 -3.63
C LEU A 97 0.34 -7.98 -4.67
N VAL A 98 -0.69 -8.83 -4.69
CA VAL A 98 -0.83 -9.90 -5.69
C VAL A 98 -0.87 -9.30 -7.09
N LYS A 99 -1.67 -8.25 -7.31
CA LYS A 99 -1.74 -7.56 -8.61
C LYS A 99 -0.40 -6.95 -9.01
N TYR A 100 0.30 -6.29 -8.08
CA TYR A 100 1.55 -5.60 -8.38
C TYR A 100 2.65 -6.59 -8.77
N TYR A 101 2.79 -7.68 -8.00
CA TYR A 101 3.81 -8.69 -8.22
C TYR A 101 3.37 -9.81 -9.17
N LYS A 102 2.16 -9.71 -9.75
CA LYS A 102 1.56 -10.76 -10.59
C LYS A 102 1.60 -12.15 -9.91
N GLY A 103 1.35 -12.19 -8.61
CA GLY A 103 1.43 -13.40 -7.77
C GLY A 103 2.83 -13.78 -7.28
N ASN A 104 3.91 -13.24 -7.84
CA ASN A 104 5.29 -13.54 -7.46
C ASN A 104 5.81 -12.59 -6.37
N ILE A 105 5.16 -12.60 -5.20
CA ILE A 105 5.49 -11.69 -4.10
C ILE A 105 6.86 -12.05 -3.50
N PRO A 106 7.80 -11.09 -3.38
CA PRO A 106 9.11 -11.30 -2.77
C PRO A 106 9.03 -11.89 -1.35
N ARG A 107 9.98 -12.78 -1.01
CA ARG A 107 9.99 -13.51 0.27
C ARG A 107 10.07 -12.58 1.49
N ASP A 108 10.85 -11.52 1.40
CA ASP A 108 10.98 -10.48 2.43
C ASP A 108 9.63 -9.79 2.71
N ILE A 109 8.89 -9.47 1.65
CA ILE A 109 7.56 -8.87 1.74
C ILE A 109 6.56 -9.87 2.34
N MET A 110 6.60 -11.14 1.93
CA MET A 110 5.74 -12.19 2.48
C MET A 110 5.97 -12.42 3.98
N ALA A 111 7.23 -12.43 4.42
CA ALA A 111 7.56 -12.58 5.84
C ALA A 111 6.99 -11.43 6.68
N GLU A 112 7.05 -10.21 6.16
CA GLU A 112 6.52 -9.02 6.82
C GLU A 112 4.99 -9.03 6.88
N ILE A 113 4.31 -9.36 5.77
CA ILE A 113 2.85 -9.50 5.73
C ILE A 113 2.36 -10.52 6.76
N LYS A 114 3.05 -11.67 6.88
CA LYS A 114 2.73 -12.68 7.91
C LYS A 114 2.93 -12.14 9.31
N LYS A 115 4.06 -11.45 9.57
CA LYS A 115 4.37 -10.85 10.88
C LYS A 115 3.28 -9.88 11.36
N TYR A 116 2.74 -9.06 10.46
CA TYR A 116 1.74 -8.06 10.81
C TYR A 116 0.29 -8.55 10.64
N GLY A 117 0.09 -9.84 10.35
CA GLY A 117 -1.24 -10.41 10.13
C GLY A 117 -1.99 -9.73 8.98
N LEU A 118 -1.27 -9.23 7.98
CA LEU A 118 -1.81 -8.50 6.83
C LEU A 118 -2.23 -9.43 5.67
N PHE A 119 -2.09 -10.74 5.87
CA PHE A 119 -2.55 -11.77 4.95
C PHE A 119 -3.86 -12.33 5.50
N LEU A 120 -4.95 -12.16 4.76
CA LEU A 120 -6.00 -13.17 4.77
C LEU A 120 -5.42 -14.34 3.99
N GLU A 121 -5.25 -15.53 4.56
CA GLU A 121 -4.89 -16.71 3.76
C GLU A 121 -6.11 -17.13 2.93
N PRO A 122 -6.17 -16.96 1.59
CA PRO A 122 -7.14 -17.67 0.77
C PRO A 122 -6.50 -18.94 0.17
N PHE A 123 -5.24 -19.25 0.51
CA PHE A 123 -4.45 -20.29 -0.17
C PHE A 123 -4.53 -21.68 0.46
N LYS A 124 -5.39 -21.90 1.48
CA LYS A 124 -5.65 -23.25 2.01
C LYS A 124 -6.57 -24.12 1.14
N SER A 125 -7.20 -23.58 0.08
CA SER A 125 -8.14 -24.34 -0.77
C SER A 125 -7.64 -24.68 -2.18
N LEU A 126 -6.38 -24.40 -2.52
CA LEU A 126 -5.77 -24.93 -3.75
C LEU A 126 -4.87 -26.14 -3.45
N LYS A 127 -5.47 -27.17 -2.85
CA LYS A 127 -5.02 -28.55 -3.03
C LYS A 127 -6.12 -29.26 -3.82
N LYS A 128 -5.91 -29.39 -5.12
CA LYS A 128 -6.50 -30.49 -5.90
C LYS A 128 -5.88 -31.79 -5.44
#